data_AF-A0A2H9QMN8-F1
#
_entry.id   AF-A0A2H9QMN8-F1
#
_cell.length_a   1.000
_cell.length_b   1.000
_cell.length_c   1.000
_cell.angle_alpha   90.00
_cell.angle_beta   90.00
_cell.angle_gamma   90.00
#
_symmetry.space_group_name_H-M   'P 1'
#
loop_
_entity.id
_entity.type
_entity.pdbx_description
1 polymer ?
#
loop_
_entity_poly.entity_id
_entity_poly.type
_entity_poly.pdbx_seq_one_letter_code
_entity_poly.pdbx_strand_id
1 'polypeptide(L)'
;MKRAKNNLERELRSKKFKDNLFSSLISIIGFSIVLIVVCYFLLSQYKTIGLVLVFFGIIGIIFLKLITKRFIVLVADLTYGFVNGTLTAIIALIGAGIGGVLGAVVGALIGNAITDGISGMFEGEVAELLKKKGLHEERTPLTTALSKMVGNLTGSGIVLVFAWTILSLF
;
A
#
# COMPACT_ATOMS: atom_id res chain seq x y z
N MET A 1 -31.39 34.01 -1.39
CA MET A 1 -30.24 33.71 -2.29
C MET A 1 -29.06 33.04 -1.59
N LYS A 2 -28.55 33.54 -0.45
CA LYS A 2 -27.34 33.00 0.22
C LYS A 2 -27.44 31.49 0.60
N ARG A 3 -28.62 31.02 1.05
CA ARG A 3 -28.88 29.60 1.34
C ARG A 3 -28.83 28.69 0.11
N ALA A 4 -29.39 29.13 -1.02
CA ALA A 4 -29.40 28.34 -2.25
C ALA A 4 -27.99 28.18 -2.84
N LYS A 5 -27.16 29.24 -2.77
CA LYS A 5 -25.75 29.19 -3.18
C LYS A 5 -24.94 28.22 -2.30
N ASN A 6 -25.13 28.25 -0.99
CA ASN A 6 -24.45 27.32 -0.06
C ASN A 6 -24.86 25.86 -0.30
N ASN A 7 -26.11 25.59 -0.66
CA ASN A 7 -26.58 24.23 -0.97
C ASN A 7 -25.97 23.72 -2.29
N LEU A 8 -25.92 24.56 -3.32
CA LEU A 8 -25.29 24.23 -4.60
C LEU A 8 -23.79 23.94 -4.46
N GLU A 9 -23.08 24.75 -3.65
CA GLU A 9 -21.65 24.53 -3.38
C GLU A 9 -21.39 23.21 -2.62
N ARG A 10 -22.30 22.83 -1.71
CA ARG A 10 -22.23 21.53 -1.02
C ARG A 10 -22.48 20.35 -1.96
N GLU A 11 -23.48 20.45 -2.84
CA GLU A 11 -23.77 19.41 -3.84
C GLU A 11 -22.63 19.24 -4.85
N LEU A 12 -22.08 20.34 -5.37
CA LEU A 12 -20.92 20.31 -6.27
C LEU A 12 -19.69 19.70 -5.60
N ARG A 13 -19.43 20.04 -4.33
CA ARG A 13 -18.31 19.46 -3.56
C ARG A 13 -18.52 17.96 -3.31
N SER A 14 -19.76 17.54 -3.00
CA SER A 14 -20.10 16.13 -2.80
C SER A 14 -19.95 15.33 -4.10
N LYS A 15 -20.44 15.86 -5.23
CA LYS A 15 -20.31 15.24 -6.54
C LYS A 15 -18.84 15.10 -6.95
N LYS A 16 -18.06 16.18 -6.85
CA LYS A 16 -16.61 16.16 -7.14
C LYS A 16 -15.83 15.17 -6.25
N PHE A 17 -16.20 15.05 -4.98
CA PHE A 17 -15.60 14.05 -4.08
C PHE A 17 -15.91 12.61 -4.54
N LYS A 18 -17.18 12.32 -4.88
CA LYS A 18 -17.59 11.02 -5.38
C LYS A 18 -16.88 10.66 -6.70
N ASP A 19 -16.80 11.60 -7.63
CA ASP A 19 -16.14 11.39 -8.93
C ASP A 19 -14.63 11.10 -8.75
N ASN A 20 -13.97 11.85 -7.87
CA ASN A 20 -12.55 11.62 -7.54
C ASN A 20 -12.31 10.25 -6.87
N LEU A 21 -13.20 9.83 -5.98
CA LEU A 21 -13.12 8.54 -5.32
C LEU A 21 -13.35 7.39 -6.31
N PHE A 22 -14.35 7.53 -7.19
CA PHE A 22 -14.63 6.55 -8.24
C PHE A 22 -13.46 6.39 -9.23
N SER A 23 -12.88 7.50 -9.71
CA SER A 23 -11.69 7.46 -10.57
C SER A 23 -10.48 6.83 -9.88
N SER A 24 -10.32 7.08 -8.57
CA SER A 24 -9.24 6.49 -7.78
C SER A 24 -9.42 4.97 -7.68
N LEU A 25 -10.64 4.50 -7.41
CA LEU A 25 -10.96 3.07 -7.32
C LEU A 25 -10.68 2.33 -8.64
N ILE A 26 -11.10 2.88 -9.78
CA ILE A 26 -10.83 2.27 -11.10
C ILE A 26 -9.32 2.13 -11.33
N SER A 27 -8.56 3.17 -11.00
CA SER A 27 -7.10 3.18 -11.19
C SER A 27 -6.42 2.13 -10.31
N ILE A 28 -6.85 2.01 -9.06
CA ILE A 28 -6.32 1.01 -8.11
C ILE A 28 -6.66 -0.40 -8.58
N ILE A 29 -7.91 -0.66 -8.95
CA ILE A 29 -8.35 -1.98 -9.44
C ILE A 29 -7.56 -2.37 -10.70
N GLY A 30 -7.42 -1.45 -11.66
CA GLY A 30 -6.64 -1.70 -12.87
C GLY A 30 -5.19 -2.07 -12.54
N PHE A 31 -4.54 -1.33 -11.65
CA PHE A 31 -3.18 -1.65 -11.21
C PHE A 31 -3.09 -2.99 -10.47
N SER A 32 -4.06 -3.30 -9.59
CA SER A 32 -4.12 -4.58 -8.89
C SER A 32 -4.28 -5.77 -9.85
N ILE A 33 -5.11 -5.64 -10.89
CA ILE A 33 -5.26 -6.69 -11.92
C ILE A 33 -3.93 -6.92 -12.64
N VAL A 34 -3.24 -5.85 -13.07
CA VAL A 34 -1.93 -5.97 -13.72
C VAL A 34 -0.93 -6.70 -12.80
N LEU A 35 -0.88 -6.33 -11.52
CA LEU A 35 -0.02 -7.02 -10.56
C LEU A 35 -0.37 -8.50 -10.40
N ILE A 36 -1.65 -8.84 -10.26
CA ILE A 36 -2.08 -10.24 -10.13
C ILE A 36 -1.67 -11.04 -11.36
N VAL A 37 -1.88 -10.51 -12.55
CA VAL A 37 -1.50 -11.16 -13.81
C VAL A 37 0.02 -11.36 -13.89
N VAL A 38 0.80 -10.32 -13.61
CA VAL A 38 2.27 -10.41 -13.63
C VAL A 38 2.78 -11.41 -12.59
N CYS A 39 2.28 -11.35 -11.35
CA CYS A 39 2.63 -12.29 -10.31
C CYS A 39 2.25 -13.72 -10.70
N TYR A 40 1.08 -13.94 -11.29
CA TYR A 40 0.63 -15.27 -11.73
C TYR A 40 1.60 -15.91 -12.73
N PHE A 41 2.03 -15.16 -13.76
CA PHE A 41 3.00 -15.65 -14.73
C PHE A 41 4.38 -15.92 -14.12
N LEU A 42 4.75 -15.19 -13.07
CA LEU A 42 6.03 -15.30 -12.38
C LEU A 42 6.04 -16.27 -11.20
N LEU A 43 4.91 -16.86 -10.83
CA LEU A 43 4.84 -17.88 -9.76
C LEU A 43 5.76 -19.07 -10.03
N SER A 44 5.94 -19.42 -11.31
CA SER A 44 6.88 -20.48 -11.74
C SER A 44 8.35 -20.13 -11.49
N GLN A 45 8.66 -18.84 -11.30
CA GLN A 45 10.00 -18.29 -11.05
C GLN A 45 10.10 -17.74 -9.63
N TYR A 46 9.73 -18.56 -8.64
CA TYR A 46 9.58 -18.17 -7.24
C TYR A 46 10.79 -17.41 -6.63
N LYS A 47 12.02 -17.68 -7.08
CA LYS A 47 13.21 -16.94 -6.62
C LYS A 47 13.25 -15.47 -7.08
N THR A 48 12.60 -15.17 -8.20
CA THR A 48 12.63 -13.83 -8.82
C THR A 48 11.47 -12.93 -8.40
N ILE A 49 10.39 -13.51 -7.86
CA ILE A 49 9.16 -12.75 -7.56
C ILE A 49 9.42 -11.65 -6.53
N GLY A 50 10.35 -11.86 -5.60
CA GLY A 50 10.71 -10.85 -4.57
C GLY A 50 11.34 -9.61 -5.20
N LEU A 51 12.29 -9.81 -6.12
CA LEU A 51 12.89 -8.71 -6.88
C LEU A 51 11.86 -7.96 -7.73
N VAL A 52 10.92 -8.70 -8.32
CA VAL A 52 9.83 -8.11 -9.12
C VAL A 52 8.92 -7.24 -8.26
N LEU A 53 8.54 -7.69 -7.06
CA LEU A 53 7.73 -6.90 -6.13
C LEU A 53 8.47 -5.63 -5.68
N VAL A 54 9.75 -5.74 -5.35
CA VAL A 54 10.59 -4.57 -5.03
C VAL A 54 10.66 -3.60 -6.21
N PHE A 55 10.83 -4.11 -7.43
CA PHE A 55 10.87 -3.31 -8.65
C PHE A 55 9.57 -2.54 -8.87
N PHE A 56 8.41 -3.20 -8.74
CA PHE A 56 7.10 -2.50 -8.79
C PHE A 56 6.94 -1.47 -7.68
N GLY A 57 7.44 -1.77 -6.47
CA GLY A 57 7.51 -0.82 -5.38
C GLY A 57 8.30 0.44 -5.76
N ILE A 58 9.51 0.27 -6.30
CA ILE A 58 10.37 1.39 -6.73
C ILE A 58 9.70 2.21 -7.85
N ILE A 59 9.15 1.55 -8.89
CA ILE A 59 8.41 2.24 -9.96
C ILE A 59 7.26 3.06 -9.37
N GLY A 60 6.52 2.47 -8.43
CA GLY A 60 5.42 3.14 -7.75
C GLY A 60 5.87 4.38 -6.96
N ILE A 61 7.01 4.31 -6.25
CA ILE A 61 7.60 5.45 -5.54
C ILE A 61 7.97 6.56 -6.53
N ILE A 62 8.59 6.21 -7.66
CA ILE A 62 8.95 7.16 -8.72
C ILE A 62 7.69 7.83 -9.27
N PHE A 63 6.65 7.04 -9.59
CA PHE A 63 5.38 7.57 -10.07
C PHE A 63 4.72 8.51 -9.05
N LEU A 64 4.68 8.14 -7.77
CA LEU A 64 4.15 8.98 -6.69
C LEU A 64 4.89 10.31 -6.57
N LYS A 65 6.22 10.30 -6.75
CA LYS A 65 7.05 11.50 -6.77
C LYS A 65 6.74 12.41 -7.96
N LEU A 66 6.32 11.86 -9.11
CA LEU A 66 5.95 12.63 -10.29
C LEU A 66 4.56 13.28 -10.17
N ILE A 67 3.59 12.60 -9.56
CA ILE A 67 2.21 13.09 -9.45
C ILE A 67 1.95 13.96 -8.21
N THR A 68 2.86 13.94 -7.22
CA THR A 68 2.69 14.63 -5.94
C THR A 68 3.66 15.80 -5.82
N LYS A 69 3.15 16.99 -5.48
CA LYS A 69 3.99 18.20 -5.33
C LYS A 69 4.95 18.09 -4.14
N ARG A 70 4.48 17.59 -2.99
CA ARG A 70 5.30 17.36 -1.79
C ARG A 70 5.27 15.90 -1.37
N PHE A 71 6.21 15.12 -1.90
CA PHE A 71 6.35 13.68 -1.57
C PHE A 71 6.44 13.40 -0.06
N ILE A 72 7.02 14.30 0.73
CA ILE A 72 7.12 14.17 2.20
C ILE A 72 5.76 13.95 2.89
N VAL A 73 4.68 14.44 2.30
CA VAL A 73 3.32 14.30 2.85
C VAL A 73 2.84 12.84 2.78
N LEU A 74 3.38 12.03 1.87
CA LEU A 74 3.03 10.63 1.65
C LEU A 74 3.80 9.66 2.54
N VAL A 75 4.80 10.13 3.29
CA VAL A 75 5.70 9.27 4.07
C VAL A 75 4.94 8.46 5.12
N ALA A 76 3.89 9.02 5.74
CA ALA A 76 3.08 8.24 6.69
C ALA A 76 2.41 7.03 6.01
N ASP A 77 1.84 7.23 4.82
CA ASP A 77 1.14 6.20 4.06
C ASP A 77 2.13 5.14 3.50
N LEU A 78 3.32 5.58 3.06
CA LEU A 78 4.41 4.69 2.65
C LEU A 78 4.93 3.84 3.81
N THR A 79 5.14 4.46 4.98
CA THR A 79 5.58 3.76 6.19
C THR A 79 4.53 2.74 6.64
N TYR A 80 3.24 3.09 6.61
CA TYR A 80 2.15 2.15 6.86
C TYR A 80 2.28 0.93 5.95
N GLY A 81 2.34 1.17 4.63
CA GLY A 81 2.42 0.11 3.65
C GLY A 81 3.62 -0.79 3.88
N PHE A 82 4.78 -0.18 4.09
CA PHE A 82 6.04 -0.89 4.27
C PHE A 82 6.03 -1.79 5.50
N VAL A 83 5.62 -1.25 6.66
CA VAL A 83 5.54 -2.03 7.91
C VAL A 83 4.52 -3.16 7.76
N ASN A 84 3.34 -2.84 7.21
CA ASN A 84 2.26 -3.82 7.04
C ASN A 84 2.70 -4.99 6.13
N GLY A 85 3.28 -4.67 4.99
CA GLY A 85 3.74 -5.67 4.01
C GLY A 85 4.90 -6.52 4.53
N THR A 86 5.87 -5.89 5.21
CA THR A 86 7.02 -6.59 5.79
C THR A 86 6.57 -7.63 6.82
N LEU A 87 5.79 -7.19 7.82
CA LEU A 87 5.39 -8.07 8.90
C LEU A 87 4.39 -9.14 8.45
N THR A 88 3.44 -8.79 7.57
CA THR A 88 2.49 -9.77 7.00
C THR A 88 3.23 -10.87 6.24
N ALA A 89 4.23 -10.51 5.42
CA ALA A 89 5.02 -11.48 4.68
C ALA A 89 5.79 -12.43 5.61
N ILE A 90 6.39 -11.92 6.69
CA ILE A 90 7.07 -12.76 7.70
C ILE A 90 6.10 -13.76 8.33
N ILE A 91 4.93 -13.29 8.78
CA ILE A 91 3.94 -14.14 9.45
C ILE A 91 3.37 -15.18 8.46
N ALA A 92 3.13 -14.79 7.20
CA ALA A 92 2.70 -15.70 6.15
C ALA A 92 3.75 -16.80 5.87
N LEU A 93 5.04 -16.45 5.84
CA LEU A 93 6.13 -17.43 5.67
C LEU A 93 6.24 -18.39 6.88
N ILE A 94 6.09 -17.89 8.10
CA ILE A 94 6.05 -18.73 9.31
C ILE A 94 4.85 -19.69 9.22
N GLY A 95 3.67 -19.17 8.85
CA GLY A 95 2.49 -19.97 8.63
C GLY A 95 2.70 -21.04 7.57
N ALA A 96 3.37 -20.69 6.46
CA ALA A 96 3.73 -21.64 5.40
C ALA A 96 4.60 -22.79 5.92
N GLY A 97 5.56 -22.48 6.81
CA GLY A 97 6.41 -23.49 7.45
C GLY A 97 5.66 -24.46 8.37
N ILE A 98 4.53 -24.04 8.95
CA ILE A 98 3.73 -24.86 9.88
C ILE A 98 2.66 -25.68 9.14
N GLY A 99 1.95 -25.05 8.20
CA GLY A 99 0.72 -25.60 7.60
C GLY A 99 0.69 -25.57 6.08
N GLY A 100 1.83 -25.40 5.42
CA GLY A 100 1.91 -25.26 3.97
C GLY A 100 1.04 -24.11 3.47
N VAL A 101 0.33 -24.32 2.35
CA VAL A 101 -0.52 -23.27 1.75
C VAL A 101 -1.60 -22.76 2.71
N LEU A 102 -2.26 -23.65 3.46
CA LEU A 102 -3.29 -23.25 4.43
C LEU A 102 -2.70 -22.39 5.55
N GLY A 103 -1.54 -22.80 6.08
CA GLY A 103 -0.82 -22.03 7.07
C GLY A 103 -0.38 -20.65 6.54
N ALA A 104 0.04 -20.55 5.28
CA ALA A 104 0.38 -19.28 4.64
C ALA A 104 -0.83 -18.35 4.52
N VAL A 105 -1.99 -18.87 4.11
CA VAL A 105 -3.23 -18.10 4.01
C VAL A 105 -3.69 -17.61 5.38
N VAL A 106 -3.75 -18.50 6.39
CA VAL A 106 -4.12 -18.13 7.75
C VAL A 106 -3.13 -17.12 8.34
N GLY A 107 -1.83 -17.36 8.14
CA GLY A 107 -0.75 -16.44 8.55
C GLY A 107 -0.89 -15.07 7.90
N ALA A 108 -1.22 -15.00 6.61
CA ALA A 108 -1.44 -13.72 5.92
C ALA A 108 -2.68 -12.99 6.43
N LEU A 109 -3.80 -13.69 6.67
CA LEU A 109 -5.04 -13.07 7.16
C LEU A 109 -4.90 -12.53 8.58
N ILE A 110 -4.41 -13.36 9.50
CA ILE A 110 -4.19 -12.97 10.90
C ILE A 110 -3.06 -11.95 10.98
N GLY A 111 -1.97 -12.19 10.24
CA GLY A 111 -0.85 -11.28 10.12
C GLY A 111 -1.31 -9.90 9.71
N ASN A 112 -2.03 -9.78 8.59
CA ASN A 112 -2.54 -8.50 8.11
C ASN A 112 -3.40 -7.77 9.16
N ALA A 113 -4.27 -8.47 9.88
CA ALA A 113 -5.09 -7.85 10.92
C ALA A 113 -4.25 -7.26 12.07
N ILE A 114 -3.24 -7.99 12.55
CA ILE A 114 -2.32 -7.52 13.59
C ILE A 114 -1.48 -6.36 13.07
N THR A 115 -0.95 -6.49 11.85
CA THR A 115 -0.02 -5.53 11.28
C THR A 115 -0.70 -4.27 10.79
N ASP A 116 -1.98 -4.29 10.42
CA ASP A 116 -2.78 -3.09 10.20
C ASP A 116 -2.88 -2.25 11.48
N GLY A 117 -3.06 -2.90 12.64
CA GLY A 117 -3.04 -2.23 13.94
C GLY A 117 -1.69 -1.57 14.25
N ILE A 118 -0.59 -2.33 14.10
CA ILE A 118 0.77 -1.82 14.34
C ILE A 118 1.11 -0.69 13.35
N SER A 119 0.88 -0.92 12.06
CA SER A 119 1.20 0.04 11.00
C SER A 119 0.35 1.31 11.12
N GLY A 120 -0.89 1.20 11.58
CA GLY A 120 -1.75 2.34 11.88
C GLY A 120 -1.18 3.23 12.98
N MET A 121 -0.52 2.65 14.01
CA MET A 121 0.17 3.44 15.03
C MET A 121 1.34 4.25 14.43
N PHE A 122 2.15 3.62 13.57
CA PHE A 122 3.25 4.32 12.88
C PHE A 122 2.73 5.40 11.93
N GLU A 123 1.67 5.13 11.17
CA GLU A 123 1.02 6.12 10.30
C GLU A 123 0.52 7.32 11.11
N GLY A 124 -0.14 7.07 12.24
CA GLY A 124 -0.65 8.09 13.14
C GLY A 124 0.44 9.01 13.67
N GLU A 125 1.53 8.44 14.18
CA GLU A 125 2.68 9.20 14.71
C GLU A 125 3.31 10.08 13.62
N VAL A 126 3.58 9.51 12.44
CA VAL A 126 4.16 10.27 11.32
C VAL A 126 3.19 11.33 10.81
N ALA A 127 1.89 11.04 10.75
CA ALA A 127 0.87 12.01 10.37
C ALA A 127 0.79 13.17 11.37
N GLU A 128 0.91 12.91 12.68
CA GLU A 128 0.93 13.95 13.69
C GLU A 128 2.20 14.82 13.63
N LEU A 129 3.35 14.21 13.33
CA LEU A 129 4.59 14.96 13.09
C LEU A 129 4.50 15.87 11.86
N LEU A 130 3.90 15.39 10.77
CA LEU A 130 3.65 16.18 9.56
C LEU A 130 2.64 17.30 9.82
N LYS A 131 1.60 17.02 10.62
CA LYS A 131 0.63 18.00 11.10
C LYS A 131 1.29 19.15 11.84
N LYS A 132 2.14 18.84 12.82
CA LYS A 132 2.90 19.83 13.60
C LYS A 132 3.80 20.71 12.72
N LYS A 133 4.22 20.21 11.56
CA LYS A 133 5.01 20.92 10.55
C LYS A 133 4.17 21.66 9.48
N GLY A 134 2.83 21.65 9.59
CA GLY A 134 1.94 22.33 8.64
C GLY A 134 1.79 21.61 7.29
N LEU A 135 2.08 20.31 7.22
CA LEU A 135 2.13 19.53 5.98
C LEU A 135 0.88 18.63 5.79
N HIS A 136 -0.30 19.23 5.71
CA HIS A 136 -1.58 18.50 5.76
C HIS A 136 -2.30 18.23 4.42
N GLU A 137 -2.25 19.16 3.46
CA GLU A 137 -3.34 19.30 2.48
C GLU A 137 -3.14 18.61 1.11
N GLU A 138 -2.15 17.72 0.96
CA GLU A 138 -1.84 17.15 -0.37
C GLU A 138 -2.24 15.68 -0.57
N ARG A 139 -2.80 15.02 0.46
CA ARG A 139 -3.24 13.62 0.33
C ARG A 139 -4.58 13.53 -0.40
N THR A 140 -4.57 12.84 -1.55
CA THR A 140 -5.77 12.43 -2.28
C THR A 140 -6.06 10.94 -2.03
N PRO A 141 -7.30 10.47 -2.26
CA PRO A 141 -7.62 9.04 -2.16
C PRO A 141 -6.69 8.16 -3.01
N LEU A 142 -6.36 8.61 -4.22
CA LEU A 142 -5.43 7.91 -5.12
C LEU A 142 -4.02 7.84 -4.53
N THR A 143 -3.45 8.98 -4.13
CA THR A 143 -2.06 9.03 -3.62
C THR A 143 -1.92 8.25 -2.32
N THR A 144 -2.93 8.26 -1.44
CA THR A 144 -2.90 7.49 -0.20
C THR A 144 -2.98 5.99 -0.47
N ALA A 145 -3.90 5.54 -1.33
CA ALA A 145 -4.01 4.12 -1.67
C ALA A 145 -2.75 3.60 -2.38
N LEU A 146 -2.25 4.34 -3.37
CA LEU A 146 -1.02 4.00 -4.09
C LEU A 146 0.18 3.97 -3.13
N SER A 147 0.32 4.94 -2.22
CA SER A 147 1.43 4.97 -1.26
C SER A 147 1.42 3.75 -0.33
N LYS A 148 0.25 3.37 0.22
CA LYS A 148 0.14 2.17 1.06
C LYS A 148 0.43 0.89 0.29
N MET A 149 -0.09 0.78 -0.93
CA MET A 149 0.14 -0.40 -1.78
C MET A 149 1.61 -0.53 -2.19
N VAL A 150 2.23 0.57 -2.60
CA VAL A 150 3.65 0.64 -3.00
C VAL A 150 4.58 0.33 -1.82
N GLY A 151 4.29 0.88 -0.64
CA GLY A 151 5.00 0.52 0.58
C GLY A 151 4.91 -0.98 0.86
N ASN A 152 3.71 -1.56 0.74
CA ASN A 152 3.48 -2.99 0.99
C ASN A 152 4.24 -3.87 0.00
N LEU A 153 4.18 -3.59 -1.30
CA LEU A 153 4.94 -4.31 -2.33
C LEU A 153 6.45 -4.26 -2.07
N THR A 154 6.96 -3.10 -1.67
CA THR A 154 8.38 -2.93 -1.35
C THR A 154 8.78 -3.74 -0.12
N GLY A 155 8.03 -3.62 0.97
CA GLY A 155 8.33 -4.30 2.24
C GLY A 155 8.22 -5.83 2.12
N SER A 156 7.11 -6.32 1.57
CA SER A 156 6.91 -7.76 1.32
C SER A 156 7.93 -8.30 0.32
N GLY A 157 8.22 -7.56 -0.75
CA GLY A 157 9.25 -7.92 -1.74
C GLY A 157 10.64 -8.07 -1.12
N ILE A 158 11.03 -7.18 -0.21
CA ILE A 158 12.30 -7.28 0.53
C ILE A 158 12.34 -8.57 1.35
N VAL A 159 11.32 -8.83 2.18
CA VAL A 159 11.25 -10.06 3.01
C VAL A 159 11.42 -11.29 2.15
N LEU A 160 10.74 -11.30 1.02
CA LEU A 160 10.76 -12.36 0.04
C LEU A 160 12.16 -12.55 -0.58
N VAL A 161 12.84 -11.46 -0.99
CA VAL A 161 14.24 -11.53 -1.43
C VAL A 161 15.15 -12.15 -0.36
N PHE A 162 14.99 -11.76 0.92
CA PHE A 162 15.75 -12.33 2.02
C PHE A 162 15.44 -13.81 2.25
N ALA A 163 14.16 -14.20 2.22
CA ALA A 163 13.74 -15.58 2.42
C ALA A 163 14.35 -16.54 1.40
N TRP A 164 14.38 -16.15 0.12
CA TRP A 164 14.89 -17.03 -0.94
C TRP A 164 16.38 -16.90 -1.20
N THR A 165 16.95 -15.71 -1.09
CA THR A 165 18.36 -15.48 -1.44
C THR A 165 19.30 -15.81 -0.29
N ILE A 166 18.87 -15.57 0.96
CA ILE A 166 19.75 -15.65 2.12
C ILE A 166 19.42 -16.88 2.96
N LEU A 167 18.13 -17.15 3.19
CA LEU A 167 17.71 -18.25 4.06
C LEU A 167 17.51 -19.57 3.32
N SER A 168 17.52 -19.56 1.97
CA SER A 168 17.20 -20.73 1.14
C SER A 168 15.93 -21.46 1.62
N LEU A 169 14.95 -20.69 2.10
CA LEU A 169 13.68 -21.25 2.55
C LEU A 169 12.91 -21.70 1.31
N PHE A 170 12.78 -23.03 1.19
CA PHE A 170 12.15 -23.80 0.11
C PHE A 170 12.93 -23.89 -1.20
#